data_AF-A0A9E4KZD8-F1
#
_entry.id   AF-A0A9E4KZD8-F1
#
_cell.length_a   1.000
_cell.length_b   1.000
_cell.length_c   1.000
_cell.angle_alpha   90.00
_cell.angle_beta   90.00
_cell.angle_gamma   90.00
#
_symmetry.space_group_name_H-M   'P 1'
#
loop_
_entity.id
_entity.type
_entity.pdbx_description
1 polymer ?
#
loop_
_entity_poly.entity_id
_entity_poly.type
_entity_poly.pdbx_seq_one_letter_code
_entity_poly.pdbx_strand_id
1 'polypeptide(L)'
;FLSVAKEAVKHLEIKAAGINHFSWVYEIRDKHTGEDLYPELRERWLSGFRRDFEPLSREIFQIYGLMPTAGDSHLCEYLTWVIDAATQPWRKYDLKLQSWEGNRRRRASRKQLARDIVAGRVAVDDLRDLSRHGMLDEGIPELVAAVHYDRPQPRPQLNIPNRGYIPNLPDGAIVEVPGMVGAAGFVGERFPPLPAPIAEMCRRELALSELYVDAALTGDRELALQALLLDPMVADIDRGRAILDDLLIEFAEYLPQFR
;
A
#
# COMPACT_ATOMS: atom_id res chain seq x y z
N PHE A 1 16.96 6.31 7.39
CA PHE A 1 15.56 6.46 6.96
C PHE A 1 14.59 6.32 8.13
N LEU A 2 14.51 5.16 8.79
CA LEU A 2 13.53 4.93 9.88
C LEU A 2 13.65 5.88 11.08
N SER A 3 14.87 6.23 11.50
CA SER A 3 15.08 7.20 12.60
C SER A 3 14.55 8.60 12.27
N VAL A 4 14.77 9.07 11.04
CA VAL A 4 14.29 10.37 10.56
C VAL A 4 12.77 10.39 10.46
N ALA A 5 12.16 9.33 9.91
CA ALA A 5 10.71 9.21 9.83
C ALA A 5 10.05 9.20 11.23
N LYS A 6 10.61 8.44 12.17
CA LYS A 6 10.14 8.41 13.58
C LYS A 6 10.23 9.77 14.26
N GLU A 7 11.23 10.58 13.93
CA GLU A 7 11.32 11.94 14.47
C GLU A 7 10.33 12.87 13.78
N ALA A 8 10.25 12.81 12.45
CA ALA A 8 9.37 13.66 11.64
C ALA A 8 7.90 13.55 12.07
N VAL A 9 7.39 12.34 12.37
CA VAL A 9 5.99 12.14 12.80
C VAL A 9 5.66 12.79 14.15
N LYS A 10 6.66 13.20 14.96
CA LYS A 10 6.43 13.99 16.18
C LYS A 10 6.12 15.46 15.89
N HIS A 11 6.59 15.96 14.75
CA HIS A 11 6.45 17.35 14.32
C HIS A 11 5.40 17.53 13.22
N LEU A 12 5.17 16.50 12.42
CA LEU A 12 4.30 16.56 11.24
C LEU A 12 3.02 15.76 11.49
N GLU A 13 1.89 16.36 11.14
CA GLU A 13 0.64 15.68 10.89
C GLU A 13 0.52 15.45 9.39
N ILE A 14 0.40 14.20 8.97
CA ILE A 14 0.26 13.82 7.56
C ILE A 14 -1.02 13.00 7.45
N LYS A 15 -1.93 13.42 6.57
CA LYS A 15 -3.16 12.70 6.26
C LYS A 15 -3.15 12.31 4.80
N ALA A 16 -3.35 11.02 4.55
CA ALA A 16 -3.43 10.45 3.21
C ALA A 16 -4.66 9.56 3.10
N ALA A 17 -5.22 9.48 1.89
CA ALA A 17 -6.40 8.66 1.62
C ALA A 17 -6.32 8.05 0.22
N GLY A 18 -6.90 6.86 0.06
CA GLY A 18 -6.98 6.14 -1.22
C GLY A 18 -7.32 4.68 -0.97
N ILE A 19 -6.53 3.79 -1.57
CA ILE A 19 -6.59 2.34 -1.31
C ILE A 19 -5.20 1.87 -0.85
N ASN A 20 -5.11 0.64 -0.33
CA ASN A 20 -3.84 0.09 0.12
C ASN A 20 -2.76 0.19 -0.97
N HIS A 21 -1.57 0.69 -0.59
CA HIS A 21 -0.42 0.92 -1.47
C HIS A 21 -0.68 1.88 -2.67
N PHE A 22 -1.85 2.52 -2.75
CA PHE A 22 -2.18 3.48 -3.78
C PHE A 22 -3.04 4.61 -3.20
N SER A 23 -2.42 5.32 -2.25
CA SER A 23 -3.03 6.44 -1.52
C SER A 23 -2.26 7.74 -1.76
N TRP A 24 -2.92 8.86 -1.44
CA TRP A 24 -2.47 10.20 -1.80
C TRP A 24 -2.50 11.13 -0.59
N VAL A 25 -1.44 11.93 -0.40
CA VAL A 25 -1.35 12.90 0.69
C VAL A 25 -2.33 14.05 0.41
N TYR A 26 -3.27 14.27 1.33
CA TYR A 26 -4.19 15.40 1.30
C TYR A 26 -3.68 16.56 2.14
N GLU A 27 -3.06 16.25 3.29
CA GLU A 27 -2.61 17.27 4.23
C GLU A 27 -1.23 16.91 4.78
N ILE A 28 -0.41 17.94 4.92
CA ILE A 28 0.81 17.91 5.72
C ILE A 28 0.87 19.21 6.52
N ARG A 29 0.90 19.12 7.84
CA ARG A 29 0.88 20.27 8.75
C ARG A 29 1.96 20.17 9.81
N ASP A 30 2.47 21.31 10.26
CA ASP A 30 3.25 21.36 11.50
C ASP A 30 2.29 21.20 12.70
N LYS A 31 2.56 20.24 13.58
CA LYS A 31 1.72 19.92 14.74
C LYS A 31 1.72 21.01 15.81
N HIS A 32 2.76 21.83 15.88
CA HIS A 32 2.93 22.87 16.89
C HIS A 32 2.33 24.19 16.43
N THR A 33 2.50 24.54 15.15
CA THR A 33 2.03 25.82 14.60
C THR A 33 0.71 25.72 13.84
N GLY A 34 0.34 24.52 13.36
CA GLY A 34 -0.81 24.29 12.50
C GLY A 34 -0.59 24.73 11.04
N GLU A 35 0.62 25.19 10.70
CA GLU A 35 0.98 25.67 9.37
C GLU A 35 0.76 24.59 8.30
N ASP A 36 0.17 24.97 7.17
CA ASP A 36 0.05 24.10 6.00
C ASP A 36 1.40 24.04 5.28
N LEU A 37 2.02 22.87 5.32
CA LEU A 37 3.34 22.61 4.75
C LEU A 37 3.24 22.01 3.34
N TYR A 38 2.05 21.86 2.78
CA TYR A 38 1.89 21.27 1.45
C TYR A 38 2.56 22.10 0.34
N PRO A 39 2.50 23.44 0.34
CA PRO A 39 3.27 24.27 -0.60
C PRO A 39 4.78 24.02 -0.49
N GLU A 40 5.30 23.92 0.73
CA GLU A 40 6.72 23.66 0.98
C GLU A 40 7.12 22.24 0.55
N LEU A 41 6.28 21.22 0.84
CA LEU A 41 6.47 19.86 0.33
C LEU A 41 6.58 19.87 -1.19
N ARG A 42 5.68 20.59 -1.88
CA ARG A 42 5.67 20.68 -3.34
C ARG A 42 6.95 21.32 -3.88
N GLU A 43 7.34 22.46 -3.33
CA GLU A 43 8.57 23.17 -3.74
C GLU A 43 9.82 22.32 -3.50
N ARG A 44 9.98 21.81 -2.27
CA ARG A 44 11.14 21.00 -1.88
C ARG A 44 11.20 19.72 -2.68
N TRP A 45 10.08 19.00 -2.85
CA TRP A 45 10.09 17.75 -3.61
C TRP A 45 10.42 18.00 -5.08
N LEU A 46 9.70 18.90 -5.76
CA LEU A 46 9.82 19.08 -7.21
C LEU A 46 11.10 19.79 -7.63
N SER A 47 11.61 20.73 -6.82
CA SER A 47 12.75 21.59 -7.20
C SER A 47 13.97 21.43 -6.30
N GLY A 48 13.78 21.24 -4.99
CA GLY A 48 14.85 21.28 -3.99
C GLY A 48 15.50 19.93 -3.63
N PHE A 49 14.82 18.81 -3.89
CA PHE A 49 15.25 17.48 -3.49
C PHE A 49 15.85 16.70 -4.67
N ARG A 50 16.67 15.69 -4.36
CA ARG A 50 17.38 14.87 -5.36
C ARG A 50 16.41 14.26 -6.38
N ARG A 51 16.70 14.44 -7.67
CA ARG A 51 15.81 14.05 -8.79
C ARG A 51 15.75 12.55 -9.03
N ASP A 52 16.74 11.82 -8.56
CA ASP A 52 16.87 10.37 -8.66
C ASP A 52 16.17 9.61 -7.53
N PHE A 53 15.60 10.32 -6.54
CA PHE A 53 14.75 9.70 -5.52
C PHE A 53 13.30 9.73 -5.95
N GLU A 54 12.71 8.54 -6.05
CA GLU A 54 11.31 8.30 -6.44
C GLU A 54 10.90 9.10 -7.70
N PRO A 55 11.63 8.97 -8.83
CA PRO A 55 11.37 9.73 -10.05
C PRO A 55 9.97 9.53 -10.62
N LEU A 56 9.33 8.36 -10.45
CA LEU A 56 7.95 8.13 -10.90
C LEU A 56 6.97 8.90 -10.02
N SER A 57 7.08 8.77 -8.70
CA SER A 57 6.25 9.48 -7.72
C SER A 57 6.35 11.00 -7.91
N ARG A 58 7.55 11.50 -8.22
CA ARG A 58 7.77 12.92 -8.58
C ARG A 58 6.99 13.33 -9.82
N GLU A 59 7.06 12.57 -10.90
CA GLU A 59 6.37 12.90 -12.16
C GLU A 59 4.86 12.81 -11.98
N ILE A 60 4.38 11.80 -11.26
CA ILE A 60 2.97 11.64 -10.89
C ILE A 60 2.47 12.80 -10.02
N PHE A 61 3.25 13.24 -9.03
CA PHE A 61 2.92 14.41 -8.22
C PHE A 61 2.88 15.71 -9.04
N GLN A 62 3.77 15.85 -10.02
CA GLN A 62 3.78 16.98 -10.93
C GLN A 62 2.53 17.00 -11.82
N ILE A 63 2.12 15.83 -12.36
CA ILE A 63 0.99 15.68 -13.28
C ILE A 63 -0.35 15.85 -12.56
N TYR A 64 -0.54 15.16 -11.44
CA TYR A 64 -1.84 15.05 -10.76
C TYR A 64 -2.02 16.02 -9.58
N GLY A 65 -0.94 16.65 -9.11
CA GLY A 65 -1.00 17.63 -8.04
C GLY A 65 -1.12 17.06 -6.62
N LEU A 66 -1.31 15.74 -6.46
CA LEU A 66 -1.22 15.06 -5.16
C LEU A 66 0.01 14.15 -5.06
N MET A 67 0.64 14.11 -3.89
CA MET A 67 1.79 13.25 -3.62
C MET A 67 1.31 11.81 -3.35
N PRO A 68 1.77 10.80 -4.10
CA PRO A 68 1.51 9.40 -3.78
C PRO A 68 2.33 8.94 -2.56
N THR A 69 1.82 7.98 -1.78
CA THR A 69 2.46 7.57 -0.51
C THR A 69 3.37 6.34 -0.60
N ALA A 70 3.16 5.47 -1.58
CA ALA A 70 3.74 4.11 -1.56
C ALA A 70 5.13 3.98 -2.22
N GLY A 71 5.67 5.09 -2.74
CA GLY A 71 6.92 5.10 -3.50
C GLY A 71 6.82 4.37 -4.84
N ASP A 72 7.86 4.45 -5.65
CA ASP A 72 7.88 4.02 -7.05
C ASP A 72 7.68 2.51 -7.19
N SER A 73 8.22 1.72 -6.26
CA SER A 73 8.16 0.26 -6.32
C SER A 73 6.76 -0.31 -6.13
N HIS A 74 5.86 0.44 -5.50
CA HIS A 74 4.44 0.06 -5.36
C HIS A 74 3.57 0.84 -6.32
N LEU A 75 3.84 2.13 -6.48
CA LEU A 75 3.10 3.00 -7.39
C LEU A 75 3.09 2.44 -8.82
N CYS A 76 4.19 1.84 -9.28
CA CYS A 76 4.27 1.28 -10.63
C CYS A 76 3.32 0.11 -10.88
N GLU A 77 2.94 -0.63 -9.84
CA GLU A 77 2.06 -1.82 -9.93
C GLU A 77 0.65 -1.43 -10.40
N TYR A 78 0.29 -0.15 -10.26
CA TYR A 78 -1.01 0.40 -10.61
C TYR A 78 -1.02 1.18 -11.94
N LEU A 79 0.10 1.22 -12.68
CA LEU A 79 0.26 2.15 -13.81
C LEU A 79 0.76 1.45 -15.08
N THR A 80 -0.10 1.35 -16.11
CA THR A 80 0.25 0.77 -17.41
C THR A 80 1.37 1.53 -18.15
N TRP A 81 1.60 2.80 -17.81
CA TRP A 81 2.58 3.65 -18.52
C TRP A 81 4.03 3.26 -18.28
N VAL A 82 4.31 2.39 -17.30
CA VAL A 82 5.67 2.05 -16.90
C VAL A 82 6.09 0.62 -17.25
N ILE A 83 5.27 -0.12 -18.01
CA ILE A 83 5.49 -1.53 -18.33
C ILE A 83 5.68 -1.85 -19.82
N ASP A 84 5.73 -0.84 -20.68
CA ASP A 84 5.81 -1.05 -22.13
C ASP A 84 7.16 -1.64 -22.57
N ALA A 85 7.12 -2.81 -23.21
CA ALA A 85 8.32 -3.58 -23.55
C ALA A 85 9.21 -2.95 -24.63
N ALA A 86 8.63 -2.13 -25.51
CA ALA A 86 9.34 -1.52 -26.62
C ALA A 86 10.08 -0.24 -26.17
N THR A 87 9.42 0.58 -25.36
CA THR A 87 9.92 1.88 -24.88
C THR A 87 10.65 1.79 -23.54
N GLN A 88 10.42 0.72 -22.78
CA GLN A 88 11.12 0.40 -21.51
C GLN A 88 11.16 1.56 -20.50
N PRO A 89 10.01 2.23 -20.23
CA PRO A 89 9.93 3.40 -19.35
C PRO A 89 10.42 3.13 -17.92
N TRP A 90 10.31 1.89 -17.44
CA TRP A 90 10.87 1.47 -16.15
C TRP A 90 12.37 1.78 -16.00
N ARG A 91 13.14 1.91 -17.09
CA ARG A 91 14.55 2.34 -17.02
C ARG A 91 14.71 3.79 -16.65
N LYS A 92 13.85 4.68 -17.17
CA LYS A 92 13.83 6.12 -16.84
C LYS A 92 13.54 6.31 -15.35
N TYR A 93 12.66 5.48 -14.81
CA TYR A 93 12.20 5.55 -13.42
C TYR A 93 12.97 4.66 -12.45
N ASP A 94 14.04 3.99 -12.91
CA ASP A 94 14.83 3.03 -12.11
C ASP A 94 13.98 1.96 -11.37
N LEU A 95 12.86 1.53 -11.98
CA LEU A 95 11.99 0.53 -11.38
C LEU A 95 12.66 -0.84 -11.43
N LYS A 96 12.70 -1.51 -10.27
CA LYS A 96 13.37 -2.79 -10.09
C LYS A 96 12.39 -3.81 -9.56
N LEU A 97 12.45 -5.00 -10.15
CA LEU A 97 11.77 -6.16 -9.59
C LEU A 97 12.34 -6.49 -8.20
N GLN A 98 11.49 -7.05 -7.34
CA GLN A 98 11.94 -7.49 -6.04
C GLN A 98 13.02 -8.57 -6.15
N SER A 99 14.02 -8.50 -5.26
CA SER A 99 15.07 -9.51 -5.19
C SER A 99 14.53 -10.80 -4.60
N TRP A 100 14.38 -11.85 -5.42
CA TRP A 100 14.04 -13.19 -4.95
C TRP A 100 15.01 -13.71 -3.89
N GLU A 101 16.31 -13.51 -4.10
CA GLU A 101 17.33 -13.91 -3.15
C GLU A 101 17.26 -13.08 -1.86
N GLY A 102 17.09 -11.76 -1.96
CA GLY A 102 16.87 -10.88 -0.81
C GLY A 102 15.64 -11.31 0.00
N ASN A 103 14.54 -11.63 -0.68
CA ASN A 103 13.31 -12.12 -0.08
C ASN A 103 13.51 -13.48 0.62
N ARG A 104 14.24 -14.42 0.01
CA ARG A 104 14.61 -15.70 0.65
C ARG A 104 15.46 -15.48 1.90
N ARG A 105 16.51 -14.65 1.82
CA ARG A 105 17.37 -14.32 2.95
C ARG A 105 16.59 -13.66 4.09
N ARG A 106 15.71 -12.71 3.78
CA ARG A 106 14.83 -12.04 4.75
C ARG A 106 13.91 -13.03 5.45
N ARG A 107 13.25 -13.94 4.70
CA ARG A 107 12.41 -15.00 5.29
C ARG A 107 13.22 -15.95 6.18
N ALA A 108 14.40 -16.39 5.74
CA ALA A 108 15.26 -17.26 6.51
C ALA A 108 15.71 -16.61 7.83
N SER A 109 16.14 -15.34 7.77
CA SER A 109 16.51 -14.55 8.95
C SER A 109 15.35 -14.40 9.94
N ARG A 110 14.14 -14.03 9.47
CA ARG A 110 12.95 -13.93 10.33
C ARG A 110 12.56 -15.27 10.95
N LYS A 111 12.64 -16.37 10.21
CA LYS A 111 12.37 -17.71 10.71
C LYS A 111 13.40 -18.12 11.78
N GLN A 112 14.67 -17.77 11.59
CA GLN A 112 15.70 -18.02 12.57
C GLN A 112 15.47 -17.22 13.85
N LEU A 113 15.18 -15.92 13.73
CA LEU A 113 14.83 -15.07 14.86
C LEU A 113 13.65 -15.64 15.66
N ALA A 114 12.58 -16.07 14.99
CA ALA A 114 11.42 -16.68 15.65
C ALA A 114 11.83 -17.94 16.45
N ARG A 115 12.71 -18.79 15.92
CA ARG A 115 13.23 -19.96 16.63
C ARG A 115 14.09 -19.58 17.83
N ASP A 116 14.89 -18.53 17.71
CA ASP A 116 15.75 -18.04 18.79
C ASP A 116 14.95 -17.43 19.93
N ILE A 117 13.86 -16.70 19.61
CA ILE A 117 12.89 -16.20 20.60
C ILE A 117 12.26 -17.38 21.37
N VAL A 118 11.71 -18.36 20.66
CA VAL A 118 11.05 -19.53 21.28
C VAL A 118 12.03 -20.34 22.14
N ALA A 119 13.30 -20.42 21.74
CA ALA A 119 14.34 -21.11 22.49
C ALA A 119 14.94 -20.30 23.65
N GLY A 120 14.45 -19.08 23.92
CA GLY A 120 14.97 -18.21 24.98
C GLY A 120 16.36 -17.63 24.70
N ARG A 121 16.80 -17.60 23.43
CA ARG A 121 18.11 -17.06 23.02
C ARG A 121 18.09 -15.56 22.73
N VAL A 122 16.91 -14.93 22.73
CA VAL A 122 16.74 -13.49 22.57
C VAL A 122 16.13 -12.94 23.85
N ALA A 123 16.78 -11.94 24.44
CA ALA A 123 16.25 -11.31 25.65
C ALA A 123 14.96 -10.56 25.33
N VAL A 124 14.00 -10.55 26.26
CA VAL A 124 12.74 -9.82 26.09
C VAL A 124 12.98 -8.33 25.85
N ASP A 125 14.00 -7.75 26.49
CA ASP A 125 14.36 -6.34 26.30
C ASP A 125 14.87 -6.03 24.89
N ASP A 126 15.47 -6.99 24.19
CA ASP A 126 15.85 -6.81 22.77
C ASP A 126 14.60 -6.73 21.87
N LEU A 127 13.52 -7.42 22.25
CA LEU A 127 12.27 -7.43 21.49
C LEU A 127 11.46 -6.13 21.65
N ARG A 128 11.82 -5.26 22.60
CA ARG A 128 11.19 -3.94 22.77
C ARG A 128 11.51 -2.98 21.62
N ASP A 129 12.61 -3.21 20.91
CA ASP A 129 13.01 -2.43 19.74
C ASP A 129 13.31 -3.36 18.56
N LEU A 130 12.22 -3.83 17.93
CA LEU A 130 12.28 -4.72 16.76
C LEU A 130 13.06 -4.12 15.57
N SER A 131 13.32 -2.81 15.56
CA SER A 131 14.13 -2.18 14.52
C SER A 131 15.58 -2.67 14.53
N ARG A 132 16.07 -3.15 15.68
CA ARG A 132 17.37 -3.85 15.81
C ARG A 132 17.43 -5.15 15.02
N HIS A 133 16.27 -5.72 14.73
CA HIS A 133 16.11 -6.91 13.90
C HIS A 133 15.61 -6.60 12.47
N GLY A 134 15.64 -5.33 12.07
CA GLY A 134 15.14 -4.89 10.75
C GLY A 134 13.63 -5.09 10.59
N MET A 135 12.89 -5.03 11.70
CA MET A 135 11.44 -5.16 11.73
C MET A 135 10.80 -3.86 12.23
N LEU A 136 9.64 -3.53 11.67
CA LEU A 136 8.78 -2.46 12.18
C LEU A 136 7.70 -3.08 13.05
N ASP A 137 7.31 -2.33 14.08
CA ASP A 137 6.12 -2.64 14.83
C ASP A 137 4.90 -2.12 14.05
N GLU A 138 3.95 -3.02 13.79
CA GLU A 138 2.70 -2.72 13.09
C GLU A 138 1.58 -2.31 14.08
N GLY A 139 1.89 -2.29 15.39
CA GLY A 139 1.01 -1.77 16.42
C GLY A 139 -0.24 -2.64 16.69
N ILE A 140 -0.19 -3.93 16.34
CA ILE A 140 -1.29 -4.89 16.50
C ILE A 140 -1.68 -5.07 17.98
N PRO A 141 -0.73 -5.28 18.94
CA PRO A 141 -1.09 -5.37 20.35
C PRO A 141 -1.82 -4.11 20.85
N GLU A 142 -1.42 -2.93 20.39
CA GLU A 142 -2.03 -1.65 20.72
C GLU A 142 -3.44 -1.53 20.12
N LEU A 143 -3.68 -2.06 18.91
CA LEU A 143 -5.02 -2.13 18.34
C LEU A 143 -5.93 -3.03 19.18
N VAL A 144 -5.45 -4.23 19.53
CA VAL A 144 -6.19 -5.16 20.39
C VAL A 144 -6.49 -4.51 21.74
N ALA A 145 -5.49 -3.84 22.34
CA ALA A 145 -5.66 -3.13 23.60
C ALA A 145 -6.64 -1.95 23.48
N ALA A 146 -6.62 -1.21 22.37
CA ALA A 146 -7.53 -0.10 22.13
C ALA A 146 -8.99 -0.54 22.11
N VAL A 147 -9.26 -1.67 21.43
CA VAL A 147 -10.60 -2.27 21.36
C VAL A 147 -10.99 -2.88 22.70
N HIS A 148 -10.12 -3.68 23.30
CA HIS A 148 -10.47 -4.50 24.47
C HIS A 148 -10.56 -3.70 25.76
N TYR A 149 -9.66 -2.73 25.97
CA TYR A 149 -9.60 -1.92 27.20
C TYR A 149 -10.24 -0.54 27.05
N ASP A 150 -10.94 -0.30 25.94
CA ASP A 150 -11.48 1.01 25.55
C ASP A 150 -10.43 2.13 25.72
N ARG A 151 -9.33 1.99 24.97
CA ARG A 151 -8.26 2.99 24.90
C ARG A 151 -8.15 3.51 23.48
N PRO A 152 -9.06 4.42 23.06
CA PRO A 152 -9.09 4.89 21.68
C PRO A 152 -7.73 5.43 21.23
N GLN A 153 -7.28 5.00 20.05
CA GLN A 153 -6.00 5.42 19.47
C GLN A 153 -6.17 5.82 18.01
N PRO A 154 -5.57 6.95 17.60
CA PRO A 154 -5.53 7.35 16.21
C PRO A 154 -4.62 6.39 15.43
N ARG A 155 -5.02 6.11 14.19
CA ARG A 155 -4.26 5.30 13.24
C ARG A 155 -4.09 6.07 11.94
N PRO A 156 -2.86 6.18 11.42
CA PRO A 156 -2.59 6.98 10.24
C PRO A 156 -3.19 6.36 8.97
N GLN A 157 -3.36 5.04 8.96
CA GLN A 157 -3.94 4.27 7.86
C GLN A 157 -4.75 3.10 8.43
N LEU A 158 -6.00 2.98 8.00
CA LEU A 158 -6.91 1.87 8.26
C LEU A 158 -7.48 1.39 6.93
N ASN A 159 -7.42 0.08 6.69
CA ASN A 159 -8.09 -0.55 5.56
C ASN A 159 -9.47 -1.01 6.00
N ILE A 160 -10.50 -0.25 5.61
CA ILE A 160 -11.89 -0.45 6.06
C ILE A 160 -12.89 -0.26 4.91
N PRO A 161 -14.10 -0.82 4.99
CA PRO A 161 -15.15 -0.57 4.01
C PRO A 161 -15.46 0.92 3.90
N ASN A 162 -15.49 1.42 2.66
CA ASN A 162 -15.88 2.78 2.37
C ASN A 162 -17.34 2.97 2.76
N ARG A 163 -17.60 3.96 3.61
CA ARG A 163 -18.94 4.38 4.04
C ARG A 163 -19.12 5.88 3.81
N GLY A 164 -18.69 6.33 2.63
CA GLY A 164 -18.53 7.73 2.28
C GLY A 164 -17.31 8.41 2.92
N TYR A 165 -16.27 7.64 3.26
CA TYR A 165 -14.97 8.19 3.67
C TYR A 165 -14.26 8.85 2.50
N ILE A 166 -14.35 8.23 1.31
CA ILE A 166 -13.92 8.80 0.04
C ILE A 166 -15.16 8.84 -0.87
N PRO A 167 -15.86 9.98 -1.00
CA PRO A 167 -17.21 10.05 -1.56
C PRO A 167 -17.35 9.60 -3.02
N ASN A 168 -16.27 9.64 -3.79
CA ASN A 168 -16.26 9.25 -5.21
C ASN A 168 -15.59 7.90 -5.46
N LEU A 169 -15.43 7.05 -4.43
CA LEU A 169 -15.15 5.63 -4.57
C LEU A 169 -16.40 4.81 -4.20
N PRO A 170 -16.54 3.57 -4.69
CA PRO A 170 -17.71 2.73 -4.42
C PRO A 170 -17.96 2.54 -2.93
N ASP A 171 -19.23 2.46 -2.52
CA ASP A 171 -19.61 2.10 -1.16
C ASP A 171 -19.28 0.62 -0.90
N GLY A 172 -18.84 0.29 0.31
CA GLY A 172 -18.43 -1.07 0.69
C GLY A 172 -17.01 -1.48 0.24
N ALA A 173 -16.45 -0.87 -0.80
CA ALA A 173 -15.08 -1.13 -1.24
C ALA A 173 -14.04 -0.80 -0.15
N ILE A 174 -12.97 -1.59 -0.03
CA ILE A 174 -11.95 -1.35 1.00
C ILE A 174 -11.09 -0.14 0.63
N VAL A 175 -11.14 0.90 1.46
CA VAL A 175 -10.32 2.11 1.32
C VAL A 175 -9.30 2.20 2.45
N GLU A 176 -8.22 2.94 2.20
CA GLU A 176 -7.19 3.26 3.18
C GLU A 176 -7.32 4.72 3.59
N VAL A 177 -7.69 4.96 4.85
CA VAL A 177 -7.87 6.31 5.43
C VAL A 177 -7.37 6.33 6.88
N PRO A 178 -6.89 7.47 7.43
CA PRO A 178 -6.70 7.60 8.86
C PRO A 178 -8.02 7.44 9.61
N GLY A 179 -7.93 7.09 10.88
CA GLY A 179 -9.10 6.95 11.72
C GLY A 179 -8.79 6.66 13.18
N MET A 180 -9.83 6.37 13.94
CA MET A 180 -9.76 6.02 15.35
C MET A 180 -10.11 4.55 15.54
N VAL A 181 -9.39 3.88 16.43
CA VAL A 181 -9.68 2.50 16.85
C VAL A 181 -9.94 2.48 18.35
N GLY A 182 -11.07 1.94 18.78
CA GLY A 182 -11.47 1.82 20.20
C GLY A 182 -12.55 0.77 20.41
N ALA A 183 -13.22 0.76 21.56
CA ALA A 183 -14.27 -0.22 21.85
C ALA A 183 -15.47 -0.16 20.87
N ALA A 184 -15.71 1.01 20.27
CA ALA A 184 -16.70 1.20 19.21
C ALA A 184 -16.29 0.61 17.84
N GLY A 185 -15.10 0.01 17.75
CA GLY A 185 -14.54 -0.54 16.51
C GLY A 185 -13.64 0.47 15.79
N PHE A 186 -13.67 0.40 14.46
CA PHE A 186 -12.81 1.16 13.55
C PHE A 186 -13.64 2.25 12.87
N VAL A 187 -13.24 3.52 13.05
CA VAL A 187 -13.94 4.67 12.49
C VAL A 187 -12.97 5.51 11.68
N GLY A 188 -13.13 5.53 10.36
CA GLY A 188 -12.31 6.35 9.46
C GLY A 188 -12.67 7.84 9.49
N GLU A 189 -11.71 8.67 9.07
CA GLU A 189 -11.92 10.09 8.77
C GLU A 189 -12.52 10.26 7.37
N ARG A 190 -13.32 11.31 7.18
CA ARG A 190 -13.90 11.65 5.87
C ARG A 190 -13.00 12.62 5.13
N PHE A 191 -12.79 12.35 3.84
CA PHE A 191 -12.00 13.18 2.94
C PHE A 191 -12.87 13.79 1.84
N PRO A 192 -12.45 14.91 1.25
CA PRO A 192 -12.99 15.37 -0.02
C PRO A 192 -12.82 14.31 -1.12
N PRO A 193 -13.65 14.35 -2.18
CA PRO A 193 -13.46 13.50 -3.35
C PRO A 193 -12.01 13.55 -3.85
N LEU A 194 -11.45 12.39 -4.21
CA LEU A 194 -10.17 12.34 -4.93
C LEU A 194 -10.33 13.10 -6.27
N PRO A 195 -9.27 13.71 -6.82
CA PRO A 195 -9.35 14.21 -8.19
C PRO A 195 -9.81 13.12 -9.14
N ALA A 196 -10.72 13.46 -10.06
CA ALA A 196 -11.41 12.46 -10.88
C ALA A 196 -10.45 11.45 -11.55
N PRO A 197 -9.32 11.85 -12.17
CA PRO A 197 -8.39 10.88 -12.76
C PRO A 197 -7.76 9.91 -11.75
N ILE A 198 -7.44 10.39 -10.54
CA ILE A 198 -6.93 9.53 -9.45
C ILE A 198 -8.01 8.57 -8.98
N ALA A 199 -9.24 9.06 -8.86
CA ALA A 199 -10.38 8.23 -8.48
C ALA A 199 -10.61 7.10 -9.51
N GLU A 200 -10.52 7.38 -10.82
CA GLU A 200 -10.66 6.33 -11.84
C GLU A 200 -9.59 5.25 -11.72
N MET A 201 -8.33 5.63 -11.46
CA MET A 201 -7.28 4.64 -11.22
C MET A 201 -7.63 3.78 -10.00
N CYS A 202 -8.04 4.38 -8.89
CA CYS A 202 -8.44 3.62 -7.69
C CYS A 202 -9.66 2.72 -7.95
N ARG A 203 -10.67 3.18 -8.70
CA ARG A 203 -11.87 2.38 -9.01
C ARG A 203 -11.56 1.15 -9.84
N ARG A 204 -10.63 1.26 -10.79
CA ARG A 204 -10.16 0.10 -11.56
C ARG A 204 -9.58 -0.97 -10.62
N GLU A 205 -8.71 -0.57 -9.69
CA GLU A 205 -8.07 -1.49 -8.75
C GLU A 205 -9.07 -2.12 -7.76
N LEU A 206 -10.08 -1.35 -7.34
CA LEU A 206 -11.17 -1.86 -6.52
C LEU A 206 -12.01 -2.91 -7.27
N ALA A 207 -12.37 -2.63 -8.53
CA ALA A 207 -13.09 -3.59 -9.37
C ALA A 207 -12.27 -4.87 -9.62
N LEU A 208 -10.98 -4.72 -9.87
CA LEU A 208 -10.04 -5.84 -10.01
C LEU A 208 -9.97 -6.70 -8.74
N SER A 209 -9.91 -6.07 -7.56
CA SER A 209 -9.89 -6.79 -6.28
C SER A 209 -11.17 -7.60 -6.07
N GLU A 210 -12.32 -7.03 -6.40
CA GLU A 210 -13.62 -7.69 -6.33
C GLU A 210 -13.70 -8.89 -7.28
N LEU A 211 -13.28 -8.73 -8.54
CA LEU A 211 -13.22 -9.82 -9.51
C LEU A 211 -12.30 -10.98 -9.07
N TYR A 212 -11.13 -10.66 -8.49
CA TYR A 212 -10.23 -11.70 -7.97
C TYR A 212 -10.85 -12.47 -6.80
N VAL A 213 -11.55 -11.78 -5.89
CA VAL A 213 -12.26 -12.43 -4.79
C VAL A 213 -13.38 -13.33 -5.32
N ASP A 214 -14.21 -12.84 -6.24
CA ASP A 214 -15.31 -13.61 -6.82
C ASP A 214 -14.80 -14.83 -7.57
N ALA A 215 -13.77 -14.67 -8.41
CA ALA A 215 -13.13 -15.77 -9.10
C ALA A 215 -12.58 -16.81 -8.11
N ALA A 216 -11.86 -16.34 -7.07
CA ALA A 216 -11.30 -17.22 -6.06
C ALA A 216 -12.38 -17.94 -5.24
N LEU A 217 -13.55 -17.36 -4.99
CA LEU A 217 -14.60 -18.03 -4.21
C LEU A 217 -15.42 -19.00 -5.07
N THR A 218 -15.64 -18.67 -6.35
CA THR A 218 -16.52 -19.44 -7.25
C THR A 218 -15.78 -20.48 -8.08
N GLY A 219 -14.46 -20.32 -8.27
CA GLY A 219 -13.70 -21.11 -9.24
C GLY A 219 -13.95 -20.71 -10.69
N ASP A 220 -14.54 -19.53 -10.93
CA ASP A 220 -14.87 -19.05 -12.27
C ASP A 220 -13.60 -18.53 -12.99
N ARG A 221 -13.15 -19.31 -13.98
CA ARG A 221 -11.99 -18.99 -14.81
C ARG A 221 -12.22 -17.73 -15.67
N GLU A 222 -13.46 -17.45 -16.07
CA GLU A 222 -13.77 -16.25 -16.87
C GLU A 222 -13.70 -14.99 -16.03
N LEU A 223 -14.12 -15.02 -14.75
CA LEU A 223 -13.90 -13.90 -13.83
C LEU A 223 -12.41 -13.66 -13.57
N ALA A 224 -11.63 -14.74 -13.39
CA ALA A 224 -10.18 -14.62 -13.23
C ALA A 224 -9.50 -14.00 -14.48
N LEU A 225 -9.94 -14.39 -15.68
CA LEU A 225 -9.43 -13.80 -16.92
C LEU A 225 -9.83 -12.34 -17.07
N GLN A 226 -11.08 -11.98 -16.72
CA GLN A 226 -11.52 -10.58 -16.70
C GLN A 226 -10.68 -9.73 -15.76
N ALA A 227 -10.38 -10.22 -14.55
CA ALA A 227 -9.52 -9.54 -13.60
C ALA A 227 -8.12 -9.30 -14.17
N LEU A 228 -7.49 -10.33 -14.76
CA LEU A 228 -6.18 -10.21 -15.39
C LEU A 228 -6.18 -9.20 -16.54
N LEU A 229 -7.21 -9.17 -17.39
CA LEU A 229 -7.27 -8.24 -18.52
C LEU A 229 -7.64 -6.80 -18.10
N LEU A 230 -8.17 -6.61 -16.89
CA LEU A 230 -8.39 -5.29 -16.28
C LEU A 230 -7.13 -4.76 -15.61
N ASP A 231 -6.24 -5.66 -15.17
CA ASP A 231 -4.99 -5.34 -14.49
C ASP A 231 -4.06 -4.50 -15.38
N PRO A 232 -3.59 -3.32 -14.91
CA PRO A 232 -2.69 -2.48 -15.69
C PRO A 232 -1.39 -3.16 -16.10
N MET A 233 -1.00 -4.26 -15.43
CA MET A 233 0.22 -5.04 -15.65
C MET A 233 0.12 -6.05 -16.80
N VAL A 234 -1.09 -6.30 -17.33
CA VAL A 234 -1.33 -7.25 -18.43
C VAL A 234 -1.72 -6.49 -19.69
N ALA A 235 -0.80 -6.45 -20.66
CA ALA A 235 -0.98 -5.68 -21.89
C ALA A 235 -1.37 -6.52 -23.13
N ASP A 236 -1.59 -7.83 -22.96
CA ASP A 236 -1.86 -8.75 -24.06
C ASP A 236 -2.81 -9.89 -23.64
N ILE A 237 -3.81 -10.17 -24.49
CA ILE A 237 -4.88 -11.13 -24.16
C ILE A 237 -4.34 -12.56 -24.06
N ASP A 238 -3.48 -12.96 -25.01
CA ASP A 238 -2.97 -14.33 -25.04
C ASP A 238 -1.97 -14.59 -23.91
N ARG A 239 -1.17 -13.58 -23.54
CA ARG A 239 -0.37 -13.62 -22.31
C ARG A 239 -1.24 -13.69 -21.05
N GLY A 240 -2.34 -12.93 -20.99
CA GLY A 240 -3.29 -13.01 -19.89
C GLY A 240 -3.83 -14.43 -19.70
N ARG A 241 -4.22 -15.09 -20.80
CA ARG A 241 -4.63 -16.51 -20.77
C ARG A 241 -3.53 -17.45 -20.31
N ALA A 242 -2.32 -17.29 -20.84
CA ALA A 242 -1.19 -18.13 -20.47
C ALA A 242 -0.80 -17.97 -18.99
N ILE A 243 -0.79 -16.73 -18.48
CA ILE A 243 -0.56 -16.44 -17.06
C ILE A 243 -1.63 -17.11 -16.19
N LEU A 244 -2.90 -17.03 -16.60
CA LEU A 244 -3.98 -17.68 -15.87
C LEU A 244 -3.79 -19.19 -15.80
N ASP A 245 -3.46 -19.83 -16.92
CA ASP A 245 -3.22 -21.27 -16.98
C ASP A 245 -2.06 -21.68 -16.06
N ASP A 246 -0.94 -20.95 -16.12
CA ASP A 246 0.23 -21.20 -15.26
C ASP A 246 -0.11 -21.03 -13.77
N LEU A 247 -0.87 -19.98 -13.40
CA LEU A 247 -1.29 -19.73 -12.02
C LEU A 247 -2.20 -20.84 -11.49
N LEU A 248 -3.18 -21.29 -12.29
CA LEU A 248 -4.11 -22.34 -11.87
C LEU A 248 -3.42 -23.70 -11.73
N ILE A 249 -2.40 -23.99 -12.56
CA ILE A 249 -1.59 -25.20 -12.44
C ILE A 249 -0.69 -25.14 -11.20
N GLU A 250 0.09 -24.07 -11.05
CA GLU A 250 1.07 -23.92 -9.97
C GLU A 250 0.39 -23.87 -8.59
N PHE A 251 -0.77 -23.23 -8.50
CA PHE A 251 -1.50 -23.04 -7.24
C PHE A 251 -2.73 -23.94 -7.10
N ALA A 252 -2.84 -25.02 -7.87
CA ALA A 252 -3.99 -25.94 -7.85
C ALA A 252 -4.32 -26.46 -6.43
N GLU A 253 -3.31 -26.74 -5.60
CA GLU A 253 -3.50 -27.18 -4.21
C GLU A 253 -4.22 -26.12 -3.36
N TYR A 254 -3.98 -24.84 -3.64
CA TYR A 254 -4.53 -23.71 -2.89
C TYR A 254 -5.84 -23.16 -3.50
N LEU A 255 -6.17 -23.57 -4.72
CA LEU A 255 -7.33 -23.12 -5.49
C LEU A 255 -8.26 -24.28 -5.92
N PRO A 256 -8.68 -25.18 -5.00
CA PRO A 256 -9.41 -26.41 -5.33
C PRO A 256 -10.80 -26.22 -5.98
N GLN A 257 -11.32 -24.99 -5.97
CA GLN A 257 -12.56 -24.58 -6.59
C GLN A 257 -12.46 -24.44 -8.11
N PHE A 258 -11.27 -24.18 -8.66
CA PHE A 258 -11.03 -24.19 -10.10
C PHE A 258 -10.82 -25.64 -10.55
N ARG A 259 -11.81 -26.20 -11.24
CA ARG A 259 -11.81 -27.59 -11.74
C ARG A 259 -11.93 -27.66 -13.25
#